data_AF-A0A967GPU5-F1
#
_entry.id   AF-A0A967GPU5-F1
#
_cell.length_a   1.000
_cell.length_b   1.000
_cell.length_c   1.000
_cell.angle_alpha   90.00
_cell.angle_beta   90.00
_cell.angle_gamma   90.00
#
_symmetry.space_group_name_H-M   'P 1'
#
loop_
_entity.id
_entity.type
_entity.pdbx_description
1 polymer ?
#
loop_
_entity_poly.entity_id
_entity_poly.type
_entity_poly.pdbx_seq_one_letter_code
_entity_poly.pdbx_strand_id
1 'polypeptide(L)'
;ASPGSSDIVFDCELTAVETIPARPDPLEADMMDLLDYLRITEVMYNPPDGKDAEFIELRNISDSTTLNLTGVRLTEGVTFTFPPFSLGPGEHIVVINNLGMFRVVHGDGIKVAGEFNSKLENGS
;
A
#
# COMPACT_ATOMS: atom_id res chain seq x y z
N ALA A 1 -45.54 19.77 -61.00
CA ALA A 1 -45.25 20.29 -59.66
C ALA A 1 -44.92 19.10 -58.77
N SER A 2 -43.70 18.99 -58.28
CA SER A 2 -43.28 17.90 -57.38
C SER A 2 -43.53 18.32 -55.93
N PRO A 3 -44.06 17.45 -55.05
CA PRO A 3 -44.29 17.81 -53.66
C PRO A 3 -42.94 17.85 -52.92
N GLY A 4 -42.75 18.92 -52.14
CA GLY A 4 -41.52 19.21 -51.41
C GLY A 4 -41.24 18.18 -50.31
N SER A 5 -39.95 17.87 -50.16
CA SER A 5 -39.43 17.15 -48.99
C SER A 5 -39.82 17.91 -47.73
N SER A 6 -40.47 17.22 -46.79
CA SER A 6 -40.74 17.76 -45.46
C SER A 6 -39.71 17.15 -44.51
N ASP A 7 -38.80 17.98 -44.01
CA ASP A 7 -37.81 17.57 -43.01
C ASP A 7 -38.53 17.28 -41.69
N ILE A 8 -38.33 16.07 -41.15
CA ILE A 8 -38.79 15.70 -39.81
C ILE A 8 -37.67 16.09 -38.85
N VAL A 9 -37.90 17.11 -38.02
CA VAL A 9 -37.01 17.49 -36.93
C VAL A 9 -37.40 16.66 -35.70
N PHE A 10 -36.50 15.80 -35.23
CA PHE A 10 -36.64 15.16 -33.93
C PHE A 10 -35.87 15.99 -32.90
N ASP A 11 -36.56 16.36 -31.82
CA ASP A 11 -35.92 16.90 -30.62
C ASP A 11 -35.31 15.71 -29.87
N CYS A 12 -33.99 15.54 -30.01
CA CYS A 12 -33.23 14.49 -29.34
C CYS A 12 -32.22 15.14 -28.40
N GLU A 13 -32.46 15.02 -27.11
CA GLU A 13 -31.47 15.35 -26.08
C GLU A 13 -30.56 14.14 -25.86
N LEU A 14 -29.25 14.34 -26.02
CA LEU A 14 -28.23 13.35 -25.69
C LEU A 14 -27.68 13.67 -24.29
N THR A 15 -28.28 13.08 -23.26
CA THR A 15 -27.75 13.18 -21.90
C THR A 15 -26.70 12.08 -21.70
N ALA A 16 -25.42 12.45 -21.63
CA ALA A 16 -24.38 11.54 -21.17
C ALA A 16 -24.46 11.42 -19.64
N VAL A 17 -24.94 10.28 -19.14
CA VAL A 17 -24.85 9.92 -17.72
C VAL A 17 -23.62 9.04 -17.56
N GLU A 18 -22.51 9.64 -17.13
CA GLU A 18 -21.33 8.86 -16.75
C GLU A 18 -21.66 8.11 -15.46
N THR A 19 -21.85 6.80 -15.58
CA THR A 19 -22.05 5.96 -14.40
C THR A 19 -20.68 5.69 -13.81
N ILE A 20 -20.25 6.49 -12.83
CA ILE A 20 -19.10 6.12 -12.01
C ILE A 20 -19.47 4.81 -11.31
N PRO A 21 -18.82 3.67 -11.60
CA PRO A 21 -19.19 2.42 -10.98
C PRO A 21 -19.07 2.58 -9.45
N ALA A 22 -20.11 2.15 -8.73
CA ALA A 22 -20.25 2.37 -7.28
C ALA A 22 -19.15 1.70 -6.43
N ARG A 23 -18.20 1.00 -7.06
CA ARG A 23 -16.93 0.57 -6.49
C ARG A 23 -15.93 0.43 -7.64
N PRO A 24 -14.69 0.92 -7.53
CA PRO A 24 -13.63 0.53 -8.46
C PRO A 24 -13.50 -1.00 -8.54
N ASP A 25 -12.84 -1.51 -9.58
CA ASP A 25 -12.44 -2.94 -9.64
C ASP A 25 -11.88 -3.34 -8.27
N PRO A 26 -12.25 -4.50 -7.66
CA PRO A 26 -11.70 -4.91 -6.37
C PRO A 26 -10.18 -4.78 -6.26
N LEU A 27 -9.44 -5.03 -7.35
CA LEU A 27 -7.99 -4.85 -7.36
C LEU A 27 -7.58 -3.36 -7.25
N GLU A 28 -8.33 -2.49 -7.93
CA GLU A 28 -8.13 -1.04 -7.86
C GLU A 28 -8.54 -0.50 -6.49
N ALA A 29 -9.61 -1.02 -5.88
CA ALA A 29 -10.02 -0.68 -4.51
C ALA A 29 -8.93 -1.05 -3.49
N ASP A 30 -8.38 -2.26 -3.55
CA ASP A 30 -7.30 -2.71 -2.66
C ASP A 30 -6.04 -1.85 -2.82
N MET A 31 -5.70 -1.46 -4.07
CA MET A 31 -4.59 -0.56 -4.33
C MET A 31 -4.84 0.84 -3.76
N MET A 32 -6.05 1.37 -3.89
CA MET A 32 -6.41 2.67 -3.30
C MET A 32 -6.35 2.62 -1.77
N ASP A 33 -6.83 1.55 -1.15
CA ASP A 33 -6.74 1.35 0.30
C ASP A 33 -5.28 1.33 0.79
N LEU A 34 -4.37 0.69 0.05
CA LEU A 34 -2.94 0.71 0.36
C LEU A 34 -2.36 2.14 0.28
N LEU A 35 -2.71 2.91 -0.75
CA LEU A 35 -2.25 4.30 -0.90
C LEU A 35 -2.82 5.21 0.20
N ASP A 36 -4.09 5.01 0.56
CA ASP A 36 -4.79 5.84 1.52
C ASP A 36 -4.33 5.55 2.96
N TYR A 37 -4.05 4.29 3.30
CA TYR A 37 -3.91 3.87 4.71
C TYR A 37 -2.58 3.22 5.10
N LEU A 38 -1.72 2.80 4.17
CA LEU A 38 -0.41 2.27 4.55
C LEU A 38 0.59 3.40 4.74
N ARG A 39 1.25 3.46 5.91
CA ARG A 39 2.27 4.46 6.21
C ARG A 39 3.53 3.81 6.74
N ILE A 40 4.67 4.32 6.32
CA ILE A 40 5.93 4.11 7.05
C ILE A 40 5.91 5.06 8.24
N THR A 41 5.99 4.52 9.45
CA THR A 41 5.89 5.29 10.70
C THR A 41 7.23 5.44 11.39
N GLU A 42 8.16 4.52 11.19
CA GLU A 42 9.49 4.57 11.78
C GLU A 42 10.54 3.95 10.84
N VAL A 43 11.73 4.52 10.87
CA VAL A 43 12.93 3.95 10.25
C VAL A 43 14.05 4.02 11.28
N MET A 44 14.51 2.86 11.73
CA MET A 44 15.69 2.74 12.58
C MET A 44 16.90 2.43 11.71
N TYR A 45 17.75 3.43 11.52
CA TYR A 45 18.98 3.33 10.76
C TYR A 45 20.20 3.52 11.68
N ASN A 46 21.23 2.70 11.51
CA ASN A 46 22.48 2.79 12.28
C ASN A 46 22.26 2.87 13.81
N PRO A 47 21.70 1.81 14.42
CA PRO A 47 21.39 1.82 15.85
C PRO A 47 22.66 2.04 16.71
N PRO A 48 22.52 2.73 17.86
CA PRO A 48 23.64 3.33 18.61
C PRO A 48 24.69 2.34 19.14
N ASP A 49 24.38 1.05 19.21
CA ASP A 49 25.29 0.00 19.66
C ASP A 49 26.09 -0.65 18.50
N GLY A 50 25.89 -0.19 17.25
CA GLY A 50 26.46 -0.83 16.06
C GLY A 50 25.94 -2.25 15.81
N LYS A 51 24.86 -2.63 16.51
CA LYS A 51 24.18 -3.92 16.32
C LYS A 51 23.43 -3.85 15.00
N ASP A 52 23.52 -4.88 14.17
CA ASP A 52 22.69 -4.98 12.95
C ASP A 52 21.22 -5.23 13.36
N ALA A 53 20.51 -4.21 13.88
CA ALA A 53 19.11 -4.25 14.34
C ALA A 53 18.30 -3.12 13.70
N GLU A 54 18.51 -2.91 12.40
CA GLU A 54 17.82 -1.92 11.60
C GLU A 54 16.42 -2.43 11.21
N PHE A 55 15.46 -1.51 11.12
CA PHE A 55 14.11 -1.86 10.70
C PHE A 55 13.37 -0.70 10.04
N ILE A 56 12.35 -1.05 9.27
CA ILE A 56 11.30 -0.15 8.78
C ILE A 56 9.99 -0.62 9.38
N GLU A 57 9.28 0.27 10.08
CA GLU A 57 7.92 0.03 10.59
C GLU A 57 6.89 0.57 9.60
N LEU A 58 5.91 -0.29 9.28
CA LEU A 58 4.72 0.09 8.56
C LEU A 58 3.51 -0.03 9.47
N ARG A 59 2.58 0.92 9.34
CA ARG A 59 1.32 0.95 10.08
C ARG A 59 0.15 1.13 9.13
N ASN A 60 -0.92 0.40 9.42
CA ASN A 60 -2.23 0.69 8.87
C ASN A 60 -2.88 1.80 9.70
N ILE A 61 -3.04 2.98 9.12
CA ILE A 61 -3.65 4.14 9.79
C ILE A 61 -5.17 4.21 9.62
N SER A 62 -5.78 3.24 8.95
CA SER A 62 -7.25 3.13 8.89
C SER A 62 -7.83 2.76 10.24
N ASP A 63 -9.02 3.28 10.54
CA ASP A 63 -9.82 2.90 11.71
C ASP A 63 -10.67 1.65 11.46
N SER A 64 -10.86 1.22 10.21
CA SER A 64 -11.80 0.16 9.87
C SER A 64 -11.37 -0.79 8.75
N THR A 65 -10.44 -0.38 7.89
CA THR A 65 -10.03 -1.15 6.71
C THR A 65 -8.84 -2.03 7.04
N THR A 66 -8.94 -3.33 6.77
CA THR A 66 -7.78 -4.24 6.80
C THR A 66 -7.05 -4.18 5.47
N LEU A 67 -5.73 -4.02 5.51
CA LEU A 67 -4.91 -3.94 4.30
C LEU A 67 -4.32 -5.30 3.95
N ASN A 68 -4.39 -5.69 2.68
CA ASN A 68 -3.67 -6.84 2.15
C ASN A 68 -2.29 -6.40 1.66
N LEU A 69 -1.24 -6.83 2.36
CA LEU A 69 0.15 -6.49 1.99
C LEU A 69 0.79 -7.50 1.04
N THR A 70 0.07 -8.55 0.64
CA THR A 70 0.64 -9.61 -0.21
C THR A 70 1.25 -9.04 -1.48
N GLY A 71 2.56 -9.21 -1.66
CA GLY A 71 3.26 -8.73 -2.86
C GLY A 71 3.60 -7.24 -2.86
N VAL A 72 3.23 -6.47 -1.82
CA VAL A 72 3.76 -5.11 -1.60
C VAL A 72 5.28 -5.19 -1.48
N ARG A 73 5.97 -4.18 -2.04
CA ARG A 73 7.44 -4.18 -2.12
C ARG A 73 8.04 -2.90 -1.58
N LEU A 74 9.13 -3.07 -0.85
CA LEU A 74 10.14 -2.04 -0.65
C LEU A 74 11.23 -2.32 -1.69
N THR A 75 11.55 -1.31 -2.51
CA THR A 75 12.46 -1.47 -3.65
C THR A 75 13.66 -0.53 -3.59
N GLU A 76 13.58 0.55 -2.83
CA GLU A 76 14.63 1.56 -2.68
C GLU A 76 15.15 1.55 -1.24
N GLY A 77 16.48 1.62 -1.07
CA GLY A 77 17.14 1.54 0.24
C GLY A 77 17.19 0.11 0.82
N VAL A 78 16.09 -0.65 0.76
CA VAL A 78 16.06 -2.10 1.02
C VAL A 78 15.20 -2.83 -0.01
N THR A 79 15.53 -4.10 -0.27
CA THR A 79 14.67 -4.98 -1.07
C THR A 79 13.91 -5.96 -0.19
N PHE A 80 12.58 -5.82 -0.16
CA PHE A 80 11.68 -6.74 0.52
C PHE A 80 10.36 -6.89 -0.25
N THR A 81 9.81 -8.10 -0.28
CA THR A 81 8.46 -8.36 -0.78
C THR A 81 7.69 -9.06 0.31
N PHE A 82 6.55 -8.48 0.68
CA PHE A 82 5.70 -9.03 1.71
C PHE A 82 5.16 -10.41 1.28
N PRO A 83 5.28 -11.45 2.12
CA PRO A 83 4.55 -12.70 1.95
C PRO A 83 3.04 -12.45 2.13
N PRO A 84 2.18 -13.48 1.95
CA PRO A 84 0.77 -13.35 2.27
C PRO A 84 0.55 -12.78 3.67
N PHE A 85 0.00 -11.57 3.75
CA PHE A 85 -0.12 -10.85 5.00
C PHE A 85 -1.30 -9.87 4.98
N SER A 86 -2.08 -9.85 6.06
CA SER A 86 -3.16 -8.89 6.28
C SER A 86 -2.85 -8.06 7.52
N LEU A 87 -2.85 -6.74 7.37
CA LEU A 87 -2.58 -5.80 8.46
C LEU A 87 -3.89 -5.13 8.89
N GLY A 88 -4.35 -5.45 10.10
CA GLY A 88 -5.61 -4.94 10.63
C GLY A 88 -5.57 -3.42 10.91
N PRO A 89 -6.74 -2.79 11.13
CA PRO A 89 -6.83 -1.37 11.48
C PRO A 89 -5.97 -1.02 12.70
N GLY A 90 -5.18 0.04 12.59
CA GLY A 90 -4.28 0.51 13.65
C GLY A 90 -3.05 -0.36 13.92
N GLU A 91 -2.94 -1.54 13.32
CA GLU A 91 -1.82 -2.47 13.54
C GLU A 91 -0.53 -2.00 12.85
N HIS A 92 0.61 -2.42 13.41
CA HIS A 92 1.94 -2.19 12.87
C HIS A 92 2.66 -3.51 12.60
N ILE A 93 3.62 -3.45 11.68
CA ILE A 93 4.52 -4.54 11.33
C ILE A 93 5.88 -3.99 10.91
N VAL A 94 6.95 -4.72 11.25
CA VAL A 94 8.31 -4.33 10.87
C VAL A 94 8.90 -5.26 9.81
N VAL A 95 9.69 -4.68 8.92
CA VAL A 95 10.67 -5.39 8.09
C VAL A 95 12.04 -5.08 8.66
N ILE A 96 12.87 -6.11 8.89
CA ILE A 96 14.10 -5.99 9.67
C ILE A 96 15.31 -6.47 8.89
N ASN A 97 16.53 -6.12 9.33
CA ASN A 97 17.75 -6.65 8.72
C ASN A 97 18.21 -8.00 9.33
N ASN A 98 17.94 -8.24 10.62
CA ASN A 98 18.36 -9.44 11.34
C ASN A 98 17.45 -9.73 12.53
N LEU A 99 16.74 -10.85 12.52
CA LEU A 99 15.77 -11.25 13.54
C LEU A 99 16.40 -11.51 14.91
N GLY A 100 17.57 -12.16 14.92
CA GLY A 100 18.28 -12.46 16.16
C GLY A 100 18.65 -11.18 16.91
N MET A 101 19.27 -10.24 16.21
CA MET A 101 19.70 -8.96 16.78
C MET A 101 18.52 -8.05 17.10
N PHE A 102 17.52 -8.00 16.23
CA PHE A 102 16.30 -7.23 16.48
C PHE A 102 15.62 -7.68 17.79
N ARG A 103 15.47 -8.99 18.01
CA ARG A 103 14.88 -9.52 19.25
C ARG A 103 15.72 -9.27 20.49
N VAL A 104 17.05 -9.25 20.37
CA VAL A 104 17.93 -8.86 21.48
C VAL A 104 17.71 -7.40 21.90
N VAL A 105 17.44 -6.50 20.95
CA VAL A 105 17.29 -5.06 21.22
C VAL A 105 15.85 -4.69 21.57
N HIS A 106 14.86 -5.24 20.86
CA HIS A 106 13.46 -4.83 20.93
C HIS A 106 12.53 -5.89 21.57
N GLY A 107 13.04 -7.09 21.84
CA GLY A 107 12.26 -8.22 22.36
C GLY A 107 11.42 -8.93 21.30
N ASP A 108 10.59 -9.87 21.75
CA ASP A 108 9.79 -10.75 20.88
C ASP A 108 8.35 -10.26 20.63
N GLY A 109 7.96 -9.11 21.21
CA GLY A 109 6.57 -8.63 21.20
C GLY A 109 6.13 -7.93 19.91
N ILE A 110 7.06 -7.57 19.03
CA ILE A 110 6.78 -6.83 17.79
C ILE A 110 6.57 -7.82 16.65
N LYS A 111 5.50 -7.61 15.86
CA LYS A 111 5.22 -8.42 14.67
C LYS A 111 6.27 -8.12 13.59
N VAL A 112 6.93 -9.17 13.11
CA VAL A 112 7.95 -9.10 12.05
C VAL A 112 7.40 -9.73 10.77
N ALA A 113 7.43 -8.98 9.66
CA ALA A 113 7.08 -9.49 8.33
C ALA A 113 8.17 -10.40 7.75
N GLY A 114 9.42 -10.07 8.01
CA GLY A 114 10.57 -10.85 7.55
C GLY A 114 11.86 -10.02 7.56
N GLU A 115 12.95 -10.69 7.18
CA GLU A 115 14.25 -10.07 6.98
C GLU A 115 14.40 -9.57 5.54
N PHE A 116 14.99 -8.39 5.35
CA PHE A 116 15.35 -7.86 4.04
C PHE A 116 16.79 -8.22 3.65
N ASN A 117 17.04 -8.40 2.34
CA ASN A 117 18.30 -8.99 1.84
C ASN A 117 19.45 -7.98 1.63
N SER A 118 19.23 -6.68 1.88
CA SER A 118 20.20 -5.60 1.66
C SER A 118 20.17 -4.61 2.83
N LYS A 119 21.33 -4.10 3.29
CA LYS A 119 21.35 -3.04 4.32
C LYS A 119 20.62 -1.80 3.82
N LEU A 120 20.08 -0.98 4.73
CA LEU A 120 19.54 0.33 4.40
C LEU A 120 20.65 1.17 3.75
N GLU A 121 20.59 1.35 2.43
CA GLU A 121 21.54 2.20 1.72
C GLU A 121 21.17 3.68 1.89
N ASN A 122 22.12 4.51 2.31
CA ASN A 122 21.95 5.96 2.30
C ASN A 122 22.09 6.42 0.85
N GLY A 123 21.07 7.07 0.31
CA GLY A 123 21.05 7.58 -1.07
C GLY A 123 22.32 8.38 -1.39
N SER A 124 22.86 8.14 -2.58
CA SER A 124 24.10 8.76 -3.08
C SER A 124 23.96 10.26 -3.31
#